data_AF-A0AAQ0D9A0-F1
#
_entry.id   AF-A0AAQ0D9A0-F1
#
_cell.length_a   1.000
_cell.length_b   1.000
_cell.length_c   1.000
_cell.angle_alpha   90.00
_cell.angle_beta   90.00
_cell.angle_gamma   90.00
#
_symmetry.space_group_name_H-M   'P 1'
#
loop_
_entity.id
_entity.type
_entity.pdbx_description
1 polymer ?
#
loop_
_entity_poly.entity_id
_entity_poly.type
_entity_poly.pdbx_seq_one_letter_code
_entity_poly.pdbx_strand_id
1 'polypeptide(L)'
;MEKQGFTLIESLVALLIQMTIVLLIPLLIFSLSQLKTTVFEDRTYDIELMIKDISNTLHAKDVKAKIVRKKELEIRDSNTEINYKLRNQKIIKTVGHRGNITMCNRVVDVYFEQLTHDLILMKITYQEGTTTHEKEILL
;
A
#
# COMPACT_ATOMS: atom_id res chain seq x y z
N MET A 1 62.21 21.61 -9.15
CA MET A 1 60.90 20.94 -9.01
C MET A 1 60.56 20.34 -10.36
N GLU A 2 60.88 19.07 -10.58
CA GLU A 2 60.44 18.36 -11.79
C GLU A 2 58.93 18.16 -11.73
N LYS A 3 58.22 18.65 -12.74
CA LYS A 3 56.83 18.27 -12.98
C LYS A 3 56.84 16.87 -13.58
N GLN A 4 56.73 15.84 -12.75
CA GLN A 4 56.43 14.48 -13.24
C GLN A 4 55.00 14.50 -13.80
N GLY A 5 54.91 14.60 -15.14
CA GLY A 5 53.65 14.39 -15.84
C GLY A 5 53.28 12.92 -15.75
N PHE A 6 51.97 12.63 -15.65
CA PHE A 6 51.47 11.25 -15.70
C PHE A 6 51.94 10.58 -16.99
N THR A 7 52.32 9.31 -16.88
CA THR A 7 52.57 8.49 -18.05
C THR A 7 51.26 8.33 -18.85
N LEU A 8 51.38 8.10 -20.16
CA LEU A 8 50.23 7.87 -21.03
C LEU A 8 49.34 6.72 -20.49
N ILE A 9 49.98 5.68 -19.95
CA ILE A 9 49.30 4.52 -19.37
C ILE A 9 48.48 4.92 -18.14
N GLU A 10 49.06 5.67 -17.20
CA GLU A 10 48.33 6.16 -16.01
C GLU A 10 47.15 7.05 -16.41
N SER A 11 47.32 7.89 -17.44
CA SER A 11 46.26 8.74 -17.96
C SER A 11 45.11 7.91 -18.58
N LEU A 12 45.43 6.84 -19.30
CA LEU A 12 44.45 5.91 -19.87
C LEU A 12 43.72 5.11 -18.79
N VAL A 13 44.42 4.68 -17.74
CA VAL A 13 43.80 3.98 -16.60
C VAL A 13 42.86 4.91 -15.83
N ALA A 14 43.28 6.15 -15.58
CA ALA A 14 42.41 7.15 -14.94
C ALA A 14 41.16 7.43 -15.77
N LEU A 15 41.31 7.56 -17.10
CA LEU A 15 40.18 7.74 -18.01
C LEU A 15 39.24 6.52 -18.01
N LEU A 16 39.78 5.30 -17.99
CA LEU A 16 38.99 4.07 -17.90
C LEU A 16 38.15 4.05 -16.62
N ILE A 17 38.77 4.32 -15.46
CA ILE A 17 38.08 4.39 -14.16
C ILE A 17 36.98 5.44 -14.21
N GLN A 18 37.28 6.63 -14.76
CA GLN A 18 36.30 7.71 -14.85
C GLN A 18 35.13 7.35 -15.78
N MET A 19 35.40 6.71 -16.93
CA MET A 19 34.34 6.21 -17.82
C MET A 19 33.48 5.15 -17.13
N THR A 20 34.08 4.22 -16.37
CA THR A 20 33.34 3.22 -15.60
C THR A 20 32.43 3.87 -14.55
N ILE A 21 32.93 4.86 -13.80
CA ILE A 21 32.13 5.58 -12.79
C ILE A 21 30.94 6.27 -13.48
N VAL A 22 31.18 6.99 -14.57
CA VAL A 22 30.12 7.71 -15.29
C VAL A 22 29.07 6.75 -15.87
N LEU A 23 29.49 5.55 -16.33
CA LEU A 23 28.57 4.52 -16.83
C LEU A 23 27.70 3.90 -15.72
N LEU A 24 28.26 3.75 -14.51
CA LEU A 24 27.54 3.13 -13.39
C LEU A 24 26.44 4.04 -12.82
N ILE A 25 26.60 5.37 -12.88
CA ILE A 25 25.60 6.32 -12.36
C ILE A 25 24.20 6.11 -12.96
N PRO A 26 23.98 6.13 -14.29
CA PRO A 26 22.65 5.92 -14.86
C PRO A 26 22.10 4.52 -14.58
N LEU A 27 22.97 3.50 -14.49
CA LEU A 27 22.57 2.14 -14.18
C LEU A 27 22.03 2.02 -12.75
N LEU A 28 22.71 2.64 -11.79
CA LEU A 28 22.26 2.72 -10.40
C LEU A 28 20.93 3.48 -10.27
N ILE A 29 20.79 4.62 -10.96
CA ILE A 29 19.54 5.39 -10.96
C ILE A 29 18.38 4.55 -11.50
N PHE A 30 18.59 3.83 -12.60
CA PHE A 30 17.56 2.98 -13.20
C PHE A 30 17.17 1.83 -12.27
N SER A 31 18.14 1.10 -11.71
CA SER A 31 17.87 0.00 -10.79
C SER A 31 17.14 0.46 -9.51
N LEU A 32 17.53 1.60 -8.93
CA LEU A 32 16.86 2.15 -7.76
C LEU A 32 15.44 2.63 -8.09
N SER A 33 15.23 3.20 -9.28
CA SER A 33 13.89 3.60 -9.74
C SER A 33 12.97 2.39 -9.90
N GLN A 34 13.46 1.29 -10.47
CA GLN A 34 12.69 0.05 -10.62
C GLN A 34 12.36 -0.60 -9.27
N LEU A 35 13.32 -0.64 -8.34
CA LEU A 35 13.07 -1.14 -6.99
C LEU A 35 12.04 -0.28 -6.25
N LYS A 36 12.11 1.05 -6.41
CA LYS A 36 11.12 1.95 -5.80
C LYS A 36 9.71 1.65 -6.31
N THR A 37 9.54 1.46 -7.62
CA THR A 37 8.21 1.11 -8.17
C THR A 37 7.73 -0.22 -7.62
N THR A 38 8.58 -1.24 -7.55
CA THR A 38 8.16 -2.56 -7.02
C THR A 38 7.85 -2.55 -5.53
N VAL A 39 8.55 -1.77 -4.70
CA VAL A 39 8.38 -1.80 -3.24
C VAL A 39 7.33 -0.81 -2.73
N PHE A 40 7.24 0.38 -3.35
CA PHE A 40 6.36 1.45 -2.87
C PHE A 40 5.06 1.58 -3.66
N GLU A 41 4.98 1.06 -4.89
CA GLU A 41 3.71 1.03 -5.62
C GLU A 41 2.90 -0.23 -5.33
N ASP A 42 3.46 -1.21 -4.61
CA ASP A 42 2.77 -2.43 -4.22
C ASP A 42 1.65 -2.13 -3.22
N ARG A 43 0.45 -1.95 -3.78
CA ARG A 43 -0.79 -1.64 -3.04
C ARG A 43 -1.27 -2.79 -2.18
N THR A 44 -0.66 -3.95 -2.35
CA THR A 44 -0.89 -5.10 -1.47
C THR A 44 -0.67 -4.70 -0.03
N TYR A 45 0.33 -3.86 0.28
CA TYR A 45 0.58 -3.42 1.65
C TYR A 45 -0.61 -2.66 2.27
N ASP A 46 -1.14 -1.64 1.58
CA ASP A 46 -2.28 -0.84 2.07
C ASP A 46 -3.53 -1.72 2.28
N ILE A 47 -3.78 -2.66 1.35
CA ILE A 47 -4.90 -3.58 1.42
C ILE A 47 -4.73 -4.55 2.60
N GLU A 48 -3.56 -5.16 2.77
CA GLU A 48 -3.26 -6.08 3.88
C GLU A 48 -3.34 -5.37 5.24
N LEU A 49 -2.82 -4.15 5.33
CA LEU A 49 -2.90 -3.36 6.57
C LEU A 49 -4.36 -3.01 6.92
N MET A 50 -5.17 -2.65 5.92
CA MET A 50 -6.60 -2.41 6.10
C MET A 50 -7.34 -3.67 6.52
N ILE A 51 -7.09 -4.82 5.88
CA ILE A 51 -7.68 -6.11 6.25
C ILE A 51 -7.36 -6.42 7.70
N LYS A 52 -6.09 -6.31 8.10
CA LYS A 52 -5.64 -6.56 9.47
C LYS A 52 -6.33 -5.64 10.48
N ASP A 53 -6.48 -4.36 10.17
CA ASP A 53 -7.19 -3.41 11.04
C ASP A 53 -8.67 -3.77 11.18
N ILE A 54 -9.35 -4.12 10.08
CA ILE A 54 -10.75 -4.52 10.09
C ILE A 54 -10.94 -5.80 10.91
N SER A 55 -10.16 -6.86 10.63
CA SER A 55 -10.26 -8.13 11.36
C SER A 55 -9.95 -7.96 12.85
N ASN A 56 -8.92 -7.18 13.22
CA ASN A 56 -8.65 -6.89 14.63
C ASN A 56 -9.82 -6.17 15.32
N THR A 57 -10.49 -5.28 14.59
CA THR A 57 -11.66 -4.56 15.11
C THR A 57 -12.88 -5.48 15.20
N LEU A 58 -13.07 -6.38 14.24
CA LEU A 58 -14.19 -7.31 14.17
C LEU A 58 -14.14 -8.39 15.26
N HIS A 59 -12.93 -8.85 15.58
CA HIS A 59 -12.66 -9.90 16.58
C HIS A 59 -12.20 -9.34 17.93
N ALA A 60 -12.37 -8.03 18.16
CA ALA A 60 -12.13 -7.45 19.47
C ALA A 60 -13.12 -7.99 20.50
N LYS A 61 -12.67 -8.16 21.76
CA LYS A 61 -13.47 -8.79 22.83
C LYS A 61 -14.75 -8.04 23.17
N ASP A 62 -14.81 -6.74 22.91
CA ASP A 62 -15.87 -5.85 23.37
C ASP A 62 -16.88 -5.48 22.26
N VAL A 63 -16.81 -6.16 21.10
CA VAL A 63 -17.73 -5.96 19.98
C VAL A 63 -19.15 -6.37 20.39
N LYS A 64 -20.07 -5.40 20.39
CA LYS A 64 -21.49 -5.60 20.74
C LYS A 64 -22.38 -5.84 19.54
N ALA A 65 -22.07 -5.22 18.40
CA ALA A 65 -22.87 -5.37 17.19
C ALA A 65 -22.04 -5.17 15.93
N LYS A 66 -22.43 -5.88 14.88
CA LYS A 66 -21.88 -5.81 13.52
C LYS A 66 -23.04 -5.51 12.58
N ILE A 67 -22.95 -4.43 11.81
CA ILE A 67 -23.95 -4.06 10.81
C ILE A 67 -23.26 -4.06 9.45
N VAL A 68 -23.65 -5.03 8.62
CA VAL A 68 -23.13 -5.18 7.27
C VAL A 68 -24.12 -4.60 6.28
N ARG A 69 -23.66 -3.62 5.51
CA ARG A 69 -24.37 -3.06 4.36
C ARG A 69 -23.49 -3.25 3.13
N LYS A 70 -24.12 -3.26 1.95
CA LYS A 70 -23.41 -3.59 0.70
C LYS A 70 -22.08 -2.86 0.51
N LYS A 71 -21.96 -1.57 0.86
CA LYS A 71 -20.71 -0.78 0.69
C LYS A 71 -20.14 -0.21 2.00
N GLU A 72 -20.64 -0.69 3.13
CA GLU A 72 -20.37 -0.11 4.43
C GLU A 72 -20.41 -1.20 5.51
N LEU A 73 -19.35 -1.24 6.31
CA LEU A 73 -19.23 -2.13 7.47
C LEU A 73 -19.16 -1.26 8.72
N GLU A 74 -20.10 -1.45 9.62
CA GLU A 74 -20.17 -0.75 10.90
C GLU A 74 -20.01 -1.76 12.05
N ILE A 75 -19.07 -1.47 12.94
CA ILE A 75 -18.74 -2.29 14.10
C ILE A 75 -18.93 -1.41 15.33
N ARG A 76 -19.82 -1.83 16.24
CA ARG A 76 -20.08 -1.12 17.48
C ARG A 76 -19.41 -1.84 18.64
N ASP A 77 -18.47 -1.15 19.24
CA ASP A 77 -17.92 -1.49 20.55
C ASP A 77 -18.78 -0.85 21.66
N SER A 78 -18.55 -1.26 22.90
CA SER A 78 -19.09 -0.71 24.13
C SER A 78 -19.04 0.82 24.24
N ASN A 79 -17.97 1.43 23.71
CA ASN A 79 -17.68 2.86 23.89
C ASN A 79 -17.70 3.65 22.58
N THR A 80 -17.51 3.01 21.43
CA THR A 80 -17.32 3.71 20.15
C THR A 80 -17.88 2.91 18.98
N GLU A 81 -18.37 3.63 17.97
CA GLU A 81 -18.74 3.07 16.68
C GLU A 81 -17.59 3.25 15.68
N ILE A 82 -17.19 2.18 15.01
CA ILE A 82 -16.18 2.19 13.96
C ILE A 82 -16.87 1.85 12.64
N ASN A 83 -16.71 2.70 11.65
CA ASN A 83 -17.38 2.56 10.37
C ASN A 83 -16.35 2.62 9.23
N TYR A 84 -16.44 1.62 8.34
CA TYR A 84 -15.64 1.49 7.12
C TYR A 84 -16.56 1.66 5.92
N LYS A 85 -16.26 2.62 5.05
CA LYS A 85 -17.08 2.88 3.86
C LYS A 85 -16.26 3.33 2.66
N LEU A 86 -16.77 2.99 1.48
CA LEU A 86 -16.25 3.52 0.23
C LEU A 86 -16.73 4.96 0.00
N ARG A 87 -15.79 5.89 -0.16
CA ARG A 87 -16.07 7.28 -0.52
C ARG A 87 -14.93 7.84 -1.37
N ASN A 88 -15.27 8.53 -2.46
CA ASN A 88 -14.31 9.19 -3.36
C ASN A 88 -13.17 8.25 -3.82
N GLN A 89 -13.51 7.01 -4.19
CA GLN A 89 -12.56 5.96 -4.60
C GLN A 89 -11.56 5.58 -3.49
N LYS A 90 -11.96 5.67 -2.23
CA LYS A 90 -11.15 5.32 -1.07
C LYS A 90 -11.98 4.59 -0.04
N ILE A 91 -11.37 3.67 0.70
CA ILE A 91 -11.95 3.15 1.92
C ILE A 91 -11.58 4.10 3.05
N ILE A 92 -12.61 4.63 3.72
CA ILE A 92 -12.48 5.56 4.83
C ILE A 92 -12.97 4.87 6.10
N LYS A 93 -12.13 4.89 7.13
CA LYS A 93 -12.48 4.54 8.51
C LYS A 93 -12.85 5.80 9.27
N THR A 94 -13.94 5.73 10.03
CA THR A 94 -14.36 6.76 11.00
C THR A 94 -14.56 6.12 12.37
N VAL A 95 -14.26 6.86 13.45
CA VAL A 95 -14.38 6.37 14.83
C VAL A 95 -15.24 7.37 15.61
N GLY A 96 -16.36 6.93 16.17
CA GLY A 96 -17.35 7.77 16.84
C GLY A 96 -17.90 8.88 15.93
N HIS A 97 -18.12 8.56 14.65
CA HIS A 97 -18.48 9.50 13.58
C HIS A 97 -17.52 10.68 13.36
N ARG A 98 -16.33 10.64 13.96
CA ARG A 98 -15.29 11.66 13.83
C ARG A 98 -14.07 11.09 13.12
N GLY A 99 -13.35 11.98 12.46
CA GLY A 99 -12.17 11.63 11.67
C GLY A 99 -12.52 11.00 10.31
N ASN A 100 -11.63 11.16 9.33
CA ASN A 100 -11.68 10.50 8.04
C ASN A 100 -10.32 9.86 7.78
N ILE A 101 -10.09 8.68 8.35
CA ILE A 101 -8.83 7.95 8.21
C ILE A 101 -8.90 7.21 6.88
N THR A 102 -8.04 7.58 5.94
CA THR A 102 -7.96 6.88 4.65
C THR A 102 -7.19 5.58 4.87
N MET A 103 -7.86 4.44 4.63
CA MET A 103 -7.27 3.11 4.79
C MET A 103 -6.68 2.59 3.48
N CYS A 104 -7.37 2.83 2.36
CA CYS A 104 -6.92 2.39 1.03
C CYS A 104 -7.41 3.39 -0.05
N ASN A 105 -6.58 3.65 -1.06
CA ASN A 105 -6.87 4.57 -2.16
C ASN A 105 -7.16 3.84 -3.49
N ARG A 106 -7.73 4.54 -4.48
CA ARG A 106 -8.15 4.03 -5.82
C ARG A 106 -8.92 2.70 -5.77
N VAL A 107 -9.84 2.63 -4.81
CA VAL A 107 -10.80 1.53 -4.71
C VAL A 107 -11.98 1.88 -5.60
N VAL A 108 -12.27 1.01 -6.56
CA VAL A 108 -13.37 1.17 -7.52
C VAL A 108 -14.67 0.76 -6.87
N ASP A 109 -14.67 -0.41 -6.22
CA ASP A 109 -15.83 -0.89 -5.49
C ASP A 109 -15.43 -1.74 -4.27
N VAL A 110 -16.36 -1.82 -3.32
CA VAL A 110 -16.26 -2.74 -2.18
C VAL A 110 -17.63 -3.31 -1.89
N TYR A 111 -17.66 -4.60 -1.59
CA TYR A 111 -18.84 -5.33 -1.20
C TYR A 111 -18.61 -6.09 0.10
N PHE A 112 -19.52 -5.94 1.06
CA PHE A 112 -19.51 -6.72 2.30
C PHE A 112 -20.75 -7.61 2.38
N GLU A 113 -20.54 -8.87 2.76
CA GLU A 113 -21.59 -9.87 2.96
C GLU A 113 -21.37 -10.63 4.26
N GLN A 114 -22.42 -10.71 5.08
CA GLN A 114 -22.38 -11.53 6.29
C GLN A 114 -22.60 -12.99 5.90
N LEU A 115 -21.62 -13.86 6.16
CA LEU A 115 -21.74 -15.30 5.88
C LEU A 115 -22.29 -16.07 7.10
N THR A 116 -21.75 -15.80 8.29
CA THR A 116 -22.17 -16.40 9.57
C THR A 116 -22.21 -15.34 10.66
N HIS A 117 -22.45 -15.66 11.93
CA HIS A 117 -22.43 -14.64 13.00
C HIS A 117 -21.07 -13.93 13.13
N ASP A 118 -19.98 -14.64 12.86
CA ASP A 118 -18.63 -14.15 13.10
C ASP A 118 -17.82 -13.87 11.84
N LEU A 119 -18.23 -14.39 10.68
CA LEU A 119 -17.49 -14.25 9.43
C LEU A 119 -18.17 -13.28 8.46
N ILE A 120 -17.38 -12.37 7.92
CA ILE A 120 -17.79 -11.41 6.88
C ILE A 120 -16.93 -11.62 5.65
N LEU A 121 -17.56 -11.76 4.50
CA LEU A 121 -16.88 -11.74 3.21
C LEU A 121 -16.75 -10.29 2.74
N MET A 122 -15.53 -9.85 2.49
CA MET A 122 -15.24 -8.58 1.82
C MET A 122 -14.71 -8.87 0.41
N LYS A 123 -15.40 -8.34 -0.60
CA LYS A 123 -14.90 -8.29 -1.97
C LYS A 123 -14.47 -6.87 -2.28
N ILE A 124 -13.25 -6.68 -2.74
CA ILE A 124 -12.70 -5.36 -3.06
C ILE A 124 -12.17 -5.35 -4.48
N THR A 125 -12.54 -4.30 -5.21
CA THR A 125 -12.06 -4.02 -6.57
C THR A 125 -11.23 -2.73 -6.54
N TYR A 126 -9.98 -2.77 -7.01
CA TYR A 126 -9.07 -1.62 -6.96
C TYR A 126 -8.27 -1.48 -8.26
N GLN A 127 -7.79 -0.27 -8.50
CA GLN A 127 -6.97 0.06 -9.67
C GLN A 127 -5.49 0.17 -9.32
N GLU A 128 -4.67 -0.49 -10.14
CA GLU A 128 -3.22 -0.43 -10.13
C GLU A 128 -2.74 -0.10 -11.54
N GLY A 129 -2.22 1.11 -11.75
CA GLY A 129 -1.97 1.62 -13.10
C GLY A 129 -3.25 1.66 -13.95
N THR A 130 -3.27 0.92 -15.05
CA THR A 130 -4.42 0.77 -15.96
C THR A 130 -5.22 -0.51 -15.73
N THR A 131 -4.74 -1.41 -14.87
CA THR A 131 -5.39 -2.69 -14.59
C THR A 131 -6.29 -2.60 -13.38
N THR A 132 -7.42 -3.30 -13.45
CA THR A 132 -8.35 -3.45 -12.34
C THR A 132 -8.16 -4.83 -11.75
N HIS A 133 -7.99 -4.90 -10.44
CA HIS A 133 -7.81 -6.12 -9.68
C HIS A 133 -8.99 -6.33 -8.75
N GLU A 134 -9.35 -7.59 -8.54
CA GLU A 134 -10.40 -8.00 -7.61
C GLU A 134 -9.81 -8.97 -6.59
N LYS A 135 -10.22 -8.82 -5.33
CA LYS A 135 -9.78 -9.69 -4.24
C LYS A 135 -10.95 -10.00 -3.32
N GLU A 136 -11.12 -11.27 -2.99
CA GLU A 136 -12.07 -11.74 -2.00
C GLU A 136 -11.33 -12.09 -0.71
N ILE A 137 -11.81 -11.58 0.42
CA ILE A 137 -11.19 -11.71 1.75
C ILE A 137 -12.24 -12.13 2.75
N LEU A 138 -11.92 -13.15 3.54
CA LEU A 138 -12.71 -13.54 4.70
C LEU A 138 -12.18 -12.79 5.93
N LEU A 139 -13.02 -11.95 6.53
CA LEU A 139 -12.69 -11.08 7.67
C LEU A 139 -13.05 -11.70 9.01
#